data_AF-A0A7C3YHU7-F1
#
_entry.id   AF-A0A7C3YHU7-F1
#
_cell.length_a   1.000
_cell.length_b   1.000
_cell.length_c   1.000
_cell.angle_alpha   90.00
_cell.angle_beta   90.00
_cell.angle_gamma   90.00
#
_symmetry.space_group_name_H-M   'P 1'
#
loop_
_entity.id
_entity.type
_entity.pdbx_description
1 polymer ?
#
loop_
_entity_poly.entity_id
_entity_poly.type
_entity_poly.pdbx_seq_one_letter_code
_entity_poly.pdbx_strand_id
1 'polypeptide(L)' 'MVKDPICGMEVDEEKAKFKVEYRGKTYYFCSAMCKERFEEKPC' A
#
# COMPACT_ATOMS: atom_id res chain seq x y z
N MET A 1 10.28 -4.19 -6.16
CA MET A 1 9.98 -2.78 -5.84
C MET A 1 8.61 -2.45 -6.37
N VAL A 2 7.69 -2.19 -5.47
CA VAL A 2 6.28 -1.93 -5.72
C VAL A 2 6.01 -0.46 -5.49
N LYS A 3 5.10 0.12 -6.27
CA LYS A 3 4.82 1.54 -6.19
C LYS A 3 3.60 1.77 -5.31
N ASP A 4 3.75 2.61 -4.29
CA ASP A 4 2.65 2.99 -3.42
C ASP A 4 1.59 3.73 -4.26
N PRO A 5 0.33 3.27 -4.33
CA PRO A 5 -0.69 3.86 -5.19
C PRO A 5 -1.24 5.20 -4.67
N ILE A 6 -0.92 5.57 -3.42
CA ILE A 6 -1.38 6.82 -2.80
C ILE A 6 -0.37 7.95 -3.04
N CYS A 7 0.92 7.68 -2.83
CA CYS A 7 1.96 8.70 -2.94
C CYS A 7 2.90 8.53 -4.14
N GLY A 8 2.86 7.38 -4.82
CA GLY A 8 3.74 7.06 -5.96
C GLY A 8 5.18 6.74 -5.55
N MET A 9 5.46 6.61 -4.26
CA MET A 9 6.79 6.31 -3.74
C MET A 9 7.14 4.83 -3.98
N GLU A 10 8.39 4.53 -4.29
CA GLU A 10 8.86 3.16 -4.39
C GLU A 10 9.00 2.54 -3.00
N VAL A 11 8.43 1.35 -2.85
CA VAL A 11 8.40 0.57 -1.63
C VAL A 11 8.95 -0.81 -1.95
N ASP A 12 9.76 -1.34 -1.05
CA ASP A 12 10.24 -2.70 -1.16
C ASP A 12 9.21 -3.67 -0.62
N GLU A 13 8.63 -4.53 -1.45
CA GLU A 13 7.58 -5.49 -1.04
C GLU A 13 8.05 -6.46 0.06
N GLU A 14 9.34 -6.80 0.07
CA GLU A 14 9.95 -7.69 1.06
C GLU A 14 10.19 -6.99 2.40
N LYS A 15 10.39 -5.67 2.40
CA LYS A 15 10.62 -4.85 3.61
C LYS A 15 9.41 -4.04 4.05
N ALA A 16 8.37 -4.01 3.22
CA ALA A 16 7.15 -3.27 3.46
C ALA A 16 6.44 -3.83 4.69
N LYS A 17 6.50 -3.06 5.79
CA LYS A 17 5.71 -3.35 7.00
C LYS A 17 4.22 -3.11 6.78
N PHE A 18 3.87 -2.20 5.87
CA PHE A 18 2.49 -1.83 5.59
C PHE A 18 2.05 -2.41 4.25
N LYS A 19 1.19 -3.42 4.31
CA LYS A 19 0.58 -4.05 3.15
C LYS A 19 -0.89 -4.34 3.42
N VAL A 20 -1.70 -4.37 2.37
CA VAL A 20 -3.11 -4.70 2.43
C VAL A 20 -3.46 -5.63 1.29
N GLU A 21 -4.25 -6.65 1.57
CA GLU A 21 -4.77 -7.53 0.54
C GLU A 21 -6.14 -7.01 0.10
N TYR A 22 -6.26 -6.61 -1.16
CA TYR A 22 -7.50 -6.07 -1.72
C TYR A 22 -7.81 -6.75 -3.05
N ARG A 23 -8.99 -7.37 -3.15
CA ARG A 23 -9.45 -8.14 -4.33
C ARG A 23 -8.44 -9.21 -4.79
N GLY A 24 -7.81 -9.92 -3.85
CA GLY A 24 -6.82 -10.95 -4.14
C GLY A 24 -5.47 -10.41 -4.65
N LYS A 25 -5.22 -9.10 -4.52
CA LYS A 25 -3.92 -8.48 -4.80
C LYS A 25 -3.36 -7.84 -3.53
N THR A 26 -2.08 -8.08 -3.27
CA THR A 26 -1.37 -7.43 -2.17
C THR A 26 -0.84 -6.08 -2.63
N TYR A 27 -1.30 -5.01 -1.99
CA TYR A 27 -0.79 -3.66 -2.15
C TYR A 27 0.15 -3.33 -1.00
N TYR A 28 1.19 -2.57 -1.31
CA TYR A 28 2.24 -2.22 -0.35
C TYR A 28 2.32 -0.71 -0.24
N PHE A 29 2.57 -0.25 0.97
CA PHE A 29 2.50 1.16 1.33
C PHE A 29 3.79 1.61 2.02
N CYS A 30 4.19 2.84 1.74
CA CYS A 30 5.38 3.43 2.33
C CYS A 30 5.18 3.77 3.82
N SER A 31 3.92 3.93 4.24
CA SER A 31 3.55 4.41 5.56
C SER A 31 2.13 3.95 5.94
N ALA A 32 1.86 3.90 7.25
CA ALA A 32 0.54 3.57 7.78
C ALA A 32 -0.55 4.51 7.24
N MET A 33 -0.24 5.80 7.05
CA MET A 33 -1.19 6.78 6.51
C MET A 33 -1.60 6.48 5.05
N CYS A 34 -0.70 5.93 4.23
CA CYS A 34 -1.02 5.52 2.86
C CYS A 34 -1.89 4.26 2.87
N LYS A 35 -1.61 3.30 3.77
CA LYS A 35 -2.45 2.12 3.98
C LYS A 35 -3.87 2.53 4.40
N GLU A 36 -3.98 3.40 5.39
CA GLU A 36 -5.26 3.89 5.92
C GLU A 36 -6.05 4.63 4.84
N ARG A 37 -5.43 5.55 4.08
CA ARG A 37 -6.07 6.20 2.94
C ARG A 37 -6.56 5.23 1.86
N PHE A 38 -5.87 4.12 1.67
CA PHE A 38 -6.26 3.10 0.71
C PHE A 38 -7.45 2.28 1.23
N GLU A 39 -7.49 1.98 2.53
CA GLU A 39 -8.60 1.29 3.19
C GLU A 39 -9.84 2.18 3.40
N GLU A 40 -9.65 3.48 3.62
CA GLU A 40 -10.71 4.50 3.78
C GLU A 40 -11.30 4.98 2.46
N LYS A 41 -10.67 4.64 1.33
CA LYS A 41 -11.29 4.77 -0.01
C LYS A 41 -11.75 3.41 -0.58
N PRO A 42 -12.70 2.69 0.03
CA PRO A 42 -13.56 1.82 -0.74
C PRO A 42 -14.68 2.70 -1.31
N CYS A 43 -14.71 2.87 -2.63
CA CYS A 43 -15.81 3.54 -3.33
C CYS A 43 -17.17 2.98 -2.91
#